data_AF-A0A2W4IVS9-F1
#
_entry.id   AF-A0A2W4IVS9-F1
#
_cell.length_a   1.000
_cell.length_b   1.000
_cell.length_c   1.000
_cell.angle_alpha   90.00
_cell.angle_beta   90.00
_cell.angle_gamma   90.00
#
_symmetry.space_group_name_H-M   'P 1'
#
loop_
_entity.id
_entity.type
_entity.pdbx_description
1 polymer ?
#
loop_
_entity_poly.entity_id
_entity_poly.type
_entity_poly.pdbx_seq_one_letter_code
_entity_poly.pdbx_strand_id
1 'polypeptide(L)'
;MTERGSADAAPGGDATAQTGRRLWVAGAGRAGRKRGFTYADAGVSIHAGEQAVELLKSKVKQTTRPEVTGDLGGFVGLFRLDTTKYRKPILASSTDGVGTKLVIAQQLDIHDTVGIDLVAMVVDDLVTCGAEPLFLLDYIACGEVVPDKVAEIGAGIADGCPYAAWAHVGGGTAEHPGVLRP
;
A
#
# COMPACT_ATOMS: atom_id res chain seq x y z
N MET A 1 13.34 8.03 42.45
CA MET A 1 14.64 8.71 42.21
C MET A 1 14.38 9.82 41.21
N THR A 2 13.70 10.91 41.55
CA THR A 2 14.14 12.08 42.36
C THR A 2 15.55 12.53 42.03
N GLU A 3 15.66 13.70 41.44
CA GLU A 3 16.64 14.72 41.85
C GLU A 3 16.01 16.11 41.69
N ARG A 4 15.80 16.78 42.83
CA ARG A 4 15.64 18.23 42.97
C ARG A 4 16.98 18.75 43.47
N GLY A 5 17.41 19.91 43.01
CA GLY A 5 18.30 20.82 43.74
C GLY A 5 17.83 22.25 43.44
N SER A 6 17.17 22.97 44.34
CA SER A 6 17.63 23.61 45.59
C SER A 6 18.49 24.85 45.34
N ALA A 7 17.95 26.03 45.67
CA ALA A 7 18.58 26.99 46.61
C ALA A 7 17.71 28.24 46.74
N ASP A 8 17.24 28.50 47.97
CA ASP A 8 16.76 29.79 48.45
C ASP A 8 17.94 30.72 48.76
N ALA A 9 17.77 32.03 48.48
CA ALA A 9 18.33 33.12 49.28
C ALA A 9 17.67 34.46 48.90
N ALA A 10 17.06 35.13 49.89
CA ALA A 10 16.79 36.58 49.93
C ALA A 10 17.74 37.22 50.98
N PRO A 11 17.79 38.54 51.26
CA PRO A 11 16.96 39.66 50.78
C PRO A 11 17.74 40.97 50.47
N GLY A 12 17.06 42.05 50.07
CA GLY A 12 17.57 43.42 50.26
C GLY A 12 17.15 44.49 49.25
N GLY A 13 16.19 45.34 49.64
CA GLY A 13 16.35 46.81 49.63
C GLY A 13 16.30 47.63 48.34
N ASP A 14 15.08 48.09 48.01
CA ASP A 14 14.65 49.49 47.81
C ASP A 14 15.03 50.34 46.57
N ALA A 15 14.07 51.22 46.25
CA ALA A 15 14.11 52.46 45.44
C ALA A 15 13.92 52.40 43.91
N THR A 16 12.63 52.45 43.53
CA THR A 16 12.02 53.38 42.56
C THR A 16 12.80 53.82 41.32
N ALA A 17 12.34 53.35 40.14
CA ALA A 17 12.29 54.16 38.93
C ALA A 17 11.18 53.66 37.99
N GLN A 18 10.17 54.50 37.79
CA GLN A 18 9.13 54.32 36.78
C GLN A 18 9.77 54.24 35.38
N THR A 19 9.54 53.14 34.68
CA THR A 19 9.52 53.13 33.21
C THR A 19 8.25 52.41 32.77
N GLY A 20 7.30 53.19 32.26
CA GLY A 20 6.07 52.69 31.68
C GLY A 20 6.36 51.85 30.44
N ARG A 21 6.58 50.55 30.62
CA ARG A 21 6.44 49.55 29.56
C ARG A 21 5.03 49.01 29.66
N ARG A 22 4.14 49.51 28.79
CA ARG A 22 2.92 48.78 28.42
C ARG A 22 3.34 47.39 27.98
N LEU A 23 3.09 46.39 28.83
CA LEU A 23 3.23 44.99 28.47
C LEU A 23 2.34 44.75 27.26
N TRP A 24 2.92 44.24 26.18
CA TRP A 24 2.18 43.68 25.05
C TRP A 24 1.26 42.60 25.62
N VAL A 25 -0.04 42.91 25.75
CA VAL A 25 -1.04 41.87 25.97
C VAL A 25 -1.09 41.14 24.65
N ALA A 26 -0.53 39.92 24.62
CA ALA A 26 -0.72 39.02 23.49
C ALA A 26 -2.22 38.99 23.21
N GLY A 27 -2.63 39.53 22.07
CA GLY A 27 -4.01 39.43 21.63
C GLY A 27 -4.41 37.97 21.77
N ALA A 28 -5.57 37.72 22.37
CA ALA A 28 -6.14 36.38 22.45
C ALA A 28 -6.24 35.85 21.02
N GLY A 29 -5.19 35.15 20.59
CA GLY A 29 -5.13 34.51 19.30
C GLY A 29 -6.31 33.58 19.30
N ARG A 30 -7.23 33.78 18.34
CA ARG A 30 -8.25 32.76 18.07
C ARG A 30 -7.50 31.45 17.98
N ALA A 31 -7.77 30.55 18.91
CA ALA A 31 -7.34 29.16 18.81
C ALA A 31 -8.11 28.57 17.63
N GLY A 32 -7.67 28.90 16.41
CA GLY A 32 -8.07 28.22 15.21
C GLY A 32 -7.54 26.81 15.36
N ARG A 33 -8.42 25.90 15.80
CA ARG A 33 -8.13 24.47 15.84
C ARG A 33 -7.61 24.10 14.45
N LYS A 34 -6.31 23.81 14.34
CA LYS A 34 -5.75 23.23 13.10
C LYS A 34 -6.56 21.97 12.88
N ARG A 35 -7.42 21.94 11.84
CA ARG A 35 -8.06 20.70 11.42
C ARG A 35 -6.92 19.75 11.08
N GLY A 36 -6.81 18.65 11.81
CA GLY A 36 -5.94 17.55 11.41
C GLY A 36 -6.48 17.01 10.11
N PHE A 37 -5.62 16.84 9.12
CA PHE A 37 -5.96 16.14 7.89
C PHE A 37 -5.86 14.64 8.15
N THR A 38 -6.90 13.90 7.80
CA THR A 38 -6.93 12.44 7.82
C THR A 38 -6.61 11.88 6.44
N TYR A 39 -6.25 10.60 6.37
CA TYR A 39 -6.05 9.90 5.10
C TYR A 39 -7.35 9.85 4.27
N ALA A 40 -8.50 9.75 4.96
CA ALA A 40 -9.83 9.85 4.34
C ALA A 40 -10.12 11.24 3.77
N ASP A 41 -9.59 12.32 4.35
CA ASP A 41 -9.73 13.68 3.77
C ASP A 41 -8.95 13.83 2.45
N ALA A 42 -7.93 12.98 2.22
CA ALA A 42 -7.26 12.85 0.93
C ALA A 42 -8.04 11.96 -0.05
N GLY A 43 -9.23 11.48 0.34
CA GLY A 43 -10.08 10.57 -0.43
C GLY A 43 -9.57 9.14 -0.45
N VAL A 44 -8.77 8.72 0.55
CA VAL A 44 -8.25 7.35 0.65
C VAL A 44 -8.93 6.55 1.76
N SER A 45 -9.59 5.45 1.39
CA SER A 45 -10.32 4.56 2.31
C SER A 45 -9.53 3.32 2.70
N ILE A 46 -8.97 3.33 3.91
CA ILE A 46 -8.27 2.15 4.48
C ILE A 46 -9.23 0.96 4.62
N HIS A 47 -10.46 1.22 5.09
CA HIS A 47 -11.47 0.17 5.28
C HIS A 47 -11.85 -0.52 3.96
N ALA A 48 -11.99 0.24 2.87
CA ALA A 48 -12.30 -0.35 1.56
C ALA A 48 -11.16 -1.26 1.07
N GLY A 49 -9.91 -0.84 1.27
CA GLY A 49 -8.74 -1.67 1.00
C GLY A 49 -8.70 -2.95 1.83
N GLU A 50 -8.94 -2.86 3.14
CA GLU A 50 -8.99 -4.03 4.02
C GLU A 50 -10.09 -5.01 3.61
N GLN A 51 -11.28 -4.51 3.27
CA GLN A 51 -12.38 -5.35 2.78
C GLN A 51 -12.02 -6.07 1.47
N ALA A 52 -11.39 -5.39 0.52
CA ALA A 52 -10.94 -6.00 -0.73
C ALA A 52 -9.93 -7.14 -0.47
N VAL A 53 -8.99 -6.92 0.46
CA VAL A 53 -8.01 -7.94 0.88
C VAL A 53 -8.72 -9.15 1.49
N GLU A 54 -9.68 -8.95 2.40
CA GLU A 54 -10.43 -10.06 3.00
C GLU A 54 -11.15 -10.92 1.96
N LEU A 55 -11.78 -10.30 0.96
CA LEU A 55 -12.46 -11.00 -0.13
C LEU A 55 -11.48 -11.86 -0.95
N LEU A 56 -10.25 -11.37 -1.15
CA LEU A 56 -9.22 -12.03 -1.97
C LEU A 56 -8.47 -13.16 -1.26
N LYS A 57 -8.41 -13.16 0.07
CA LYS A 57 -7.58 -14.11 0.85
C LYS A 57 -7.72 -15.56 0.42
N SER A 58 -8.96 -16.02 0.22
CA SER A 58 -9.24 -17.42 -0.12
C SER A 58 -8.72 -17.80 -1.52
N LYS A 59 -8.81 -16.88 -2.48
CA LYS A 59 -8.34 -17.06 -3.86
C LYS A 59 -6.82 -17.01 -3.93
N VAL A 60 -6.20 -16.01 -3.32
CA VAL A 60 -4.72 -15.89 -3.33
C VAL A 60 -4.08 -17.08 -2.63
N LYS A 61 -4.67 -17.59 -1.54
CA LYS A 61 -4.18 -18.81 -0.86
C LYS A 61 -4.13 -20.03 -1.78
N GLN A 62 -4.99 -20.12 -2.79
CA GLN A 62 -4.99 -21.23 -3.77
C GLN A 62 -3.81 -21.17 -4.74
N THR A 63 -3.16 -20.00 -4.86
CA THR A 63 -1.97 -19.81 -5.69
C THR A 63 -0.67 -20.15 -4.96
N THR A 64 -0.73 -20.48 -3.67
CA THR A 64 0.46 -20.69 -2.85
C THR A 64 1.30 -21.86 -3.35
N ARG A 65 2.61 -21.80 -3.05
CA ARG A 65 3.57 -22.85 -3.36
C ARG A 65 4.43 -23.19 -2.13
N PRO A 66 5.09 -24.36 -2.07
CA PRO A 66 5.94 -24.74 -0.94
C PRO A 66 7.12 -23.80 -0.67
N GLU A 67 7.51 -22.99 -1.65
CA GLU A 67 8.54 -21.96 -1.51
C GLU A 67 8.04 -20.68 -0.84
N VAL A 68 6.72 -20.43 -0.83
CA VAL A 68 6.14 -19.24 -0.19
C VAL A 68 6.24 -19.38 1.33
N THR A 69 6.67 -18.30 2.01
CA THR A 69 6.77 -18.27 3.47
C THR A 69 5.95 -17.12 4.05
N GLY A 70 5.28 -17.37 5.18
CA GLY A 70 4.36 -16.42 5.80
C GLY A 70 2.94 -16.47 5.23
N ASP A 71 2.11 -15.51 5.66
CA ASP A 71 0.69 -15.41 5.30
C ASP A 71 0.41 -14.10 4.54
N LEU A 72 -0.73 -14.08 3.84
CA LEU A 72 -1.26 -12.88 3.20
C LEU A 72 -1.64 -11.82 4.24
N GLY A 73 -1.26 -10.56 4.02
CA GLY A 73 -1.54 -9.44 4.92
C GLY A 73 -0.32 -8.87 5.63
N GLY A 74 0.88 -9.44 5.42
CA GLY A 74 2.13 -8.74 5.66
C GLY A 74 2.39 -7.68 4.58
N PHE A 75 3.12 -6.61 4.91
CA PHE A 75 3.54 -5.58 3.93
C PHE A 75 4.44 -6.13 2.80
N VAL A 76 4.87 -7.40 2.89
CA VAL A 76 5.80 -8.05 1.97
C VAL A 76 5.41 -9.51 1.76
N GLY A 77 5.53 -9.97 0.51
CA GLY A 77 5.52 -11.40 0.18
C GLY A 77 6.93 -11.99 0.30
N LEU A 78 7.03 -13.23 0.81
CA LEU A 78 8.32 -13.91 0.95
C LEU A 78 8.32 -15.20 0.12
N PHE A 79 9.42 -15.43 -0.62
CA PHE A 79 9.62 -16.60 -1.45
C PHE A 79 11.04 -17.16 -1.26
N ARG A 80 11.13 -18.42 -0.87
CA ARG A 80 12.41 -19.12 -0.65
C ARG A 80 12.96 -19.65 -1.97
N LEU A 81 14.06 -19.04 -2.44
CA LEU A 81 14.77 -19.51 -3.62
C LEU A 81 15.67 -20.71 -3.28
N ASP A 82 15.40 -21.87 -3.89
CA ASP A 82 16.32 -23.01 -3.87
C ASP A 82 17.40 -22.83 -4.95
N THR A 83 18.60 -22.41 -4.54
CA THR A 83 19.73 -22.20 -5.45
C THR A 83 20.37 -23.50 -5.92
N THR A 84 20.06 -24.65 -5.30
CA THR A 84 20.63 -25.95 -5.69
C THR A 84 19.93 -26.56 -6.91
N LYS A 85 18.69 -26.13 -7.18
CA LYS A 85 17.91 -26.53 -8.36
C LYS A 85 18.49 -26.01 -9.68
N TYR A 86 19.24 -24.90 -9.65
CA TYR A 86 19.68 -24.20 -10.85
C TYR A 86 21.22 -24.13 -10.93
N ARG A 87 21.76 -24.30 -12.14
CA ARG A 87 23.20 -24.10 -12.39
C ARG A 87 23.48 -22.63 -12.64
N LYS A 88 24.19 -21.96 -11.72
CA LYS A 88 24.53 -20.52 -11.79
C LYS A 88 23.27 -19.66 -12.06
N PRO A 89 22.29 -19.67 -11.13
CA PRO A 89 20.99 -19.02 -11.36
C PRO A 89 21.14 -17.52 -11.65
N ILE A 90 20.29 -17.04 -12.56
CA ILE A 90 20.04 -15.62 -12.82
C ILE A 90 18.56 -15.39 -12.55
N LEU A 91 18.23 -14.29 -11.88
CA LEU A 91 16.85 -13.87 -11.69
C LEU A 91 16.45 -12.98 -12.87
N ALA A 92 15.38 -13.38 -13.55
CA ALA A 92 14.68 -12.54 -14.51
C ALA A 92 13.45 -11.95 -13.82
N SER A 93 13.17 -10.68 -14.10
CA SER A 93 11.98 -9.98 -13.63
C SER A 93 11.36 -9.23 -14.80
N SER A 94 10.04 -9.29 -14.93
CA SER A 94 9.27 -8.44 -15.85
C SER A 94 8.17 -7.70 -15.08
N THR A 95 7.67 -6.64 -15.68
CA THR A 95 6.52 -5.87 -15.23
C THR A 95 5.75 -5.39 -16.46
N ASP A 96 4.43 -5.52 -16.43
CA ASP A 96 3.57 -5.07 -17.51
C ASP A 96 2.19 -4.68 -16.95
N GLY A 97 1.32 -4.15 -17.80
CA GLY A 97 -0.06 -3.84 -17.50
C GLY A 97 -1.03 -4.40 -18.54
N VAL A 98 -2.32 -4.44 -18.19
CA VAL A 98 -3.38 -4.86 -19.12
C VAL A 98 -3.57 -3.87 -20.28
N GLY A 99 -3.17 -2.60 -20.08
CA GLY A 99 -3.26 -1.54 -21.07
C GLY A 99 -4.71 -1.10 -21.34
N THR A 100 -4.96 -0.61 -22.55
CA THR A 100 -6.24 0.00 -22.93
C THR A 100 -7.42 -0.98 -22.98
N LYS A 101 -7.17 -2.29 -22.89
CA LYS A 101 -8.23 -3.31 -22.73
C LYS A 101 -9.08 -3.07 -21.48
N LEU A 102 -8.52 -2.42 -20.45
CA LEU A 102 -9.26 -1.99 -19.25
C LEU A 102 -10.44 -1.08 -19.57
N VAL A 103 -10.39 -0.29 -20.65
CA VAL A 103 -11.53 0.55 -21.07
C VAL A 103 -12.73 -0.30 -21.45
N ILE A 104 -12.51 -1.45 -22.09
CA ILE A 104 -13.58 -2.38 -22.47
C ILE A 104 -14.15 -3.09 -21.24
N ALA A 105 -13.28 -3.56 -20.34
CA ALA A 105 -13.69 -4.16 -19.06
C ALA A 105 -14.57 -3.19 -18.25
N GLN A 106 -14.19 -1.91 -18.18
CA GLN A 106 -14.97 -0.85 -17.54
C GLN A 106 -16.31 -0.60 -18.22
N GLN A 107 -16.37 -0.58 -19.56
CA GLN A 107 -17.61 -0.35 -20.31
C GLN A 107 -18.60 -1.52 -20.19
N LEU A 108 -18.08 -2.75 -20.05
CA LEU A 108 -18.89 -3.95 -19.89
C LEU A 108 -19.19 -4.27 -18.42
N ASP A 109 -18.54 -3.60 -17.49
CA ASP A 109 -18.54 -3.88 -16.05
C ASP A 109 -18.16 -5.34 -15.73
N ILE A 110 -17.12 -5.84 -16.40
CA ILE A 110 -16.57 -7.20 -16.22
C ILE A 110 -15.09 -7.06 -15.87
N HIS A 111 -14.71 -7.41 -14.64
CA HIS A 111 -13.35 -7.19 -14.11
C HIS A 111 -12.62 -8.48 -13.70
N ASP A 112 -13.30 -9.62 -13.71
CA ASP A 112 -12.77 -10.91 -13.25
C ASP A 112 -11.80 -11.59 -14.24
N THR A 113 -11.77 -11.16 -15.51
CA THR A 113 -10.87 -11.74 -16.52
C THR A 113 -9.59 -10.93 -16.76
N VAL A 114 -9.58 -9.62 -16.46
CA VAL A 114 -8.43 -8.76 -16.79
C VAL A 114 -7.17 -9.10 -16.00
N GLY A 115 -7.32 -9.70 -14.82
CA GLY A 115 -6.20 -10.22 -14.05
C GLY A 115 -5.50 -11.40 -14.75
N ILE A 116 -6.22 -12.21 -15.52
CA ILE A 116 -5.63 -13.29 -16.33
C ILE A 116 -4.79 -12.69 -17.46
N ASP A 117 -5.29 -11.64 -18.11
CA ASP A 117 -4.54 -10.93 -19.14
C ASP A 117 -3.24 -10.34 -18.59
N LEU A 118 -3.28 -9.75 -17.38
CA LEU A 118 -2.09 -9.25 -16.70
C LEU A 118 -1.05 -10.34 -16.48
N VAL A 119 -1.48 -11.49 -15.95
CA VAL A 119 -0.60 -12.65 -15.73
C VAL A 119 0.01 -13.13 -17.04
N ALA A 120 -0.79 -13.22 -18.11
CA ALA A 120 -0.35 -13.66 -19.43
C ALA A 120 0.75 -12.75 -20.01
N MET A 121 0.55 -11.43 -19.96
CA MET A 121 1.54 -10.46 -20.45
C MET A 121 2.89 -10.62 -19.75
N VAL A 122 2.87 -10.70 -18.41
CA VAL A 122 4.11 -10.79 -17.63
C VAL A 122 4.80 -12.15 -17.80
N VAL A 123 4.05 -13.25 -17.86
CA VAL A 123 4.66 -14.59 -18.01
C VAL A 123 5.23 -14.80 -19.41
N ASP A 124 4.58 -14.27 -20.46
CA ASP A 124 5.04 -14.40 -21.84
C ASP A 124 6.43 -13.77 -22.03
N ASP A 125 6.69 -12.62 -21.40
CA ASP A 125 8.02 -12.01 -21.38
C ASP A 125 9.08 -12.92 -20.74
N LEU A 126 8.76 -13.55 -19.61
CA LEU A 126 9.69 -14.39 -18.87
C LEU A 126 10.06 -15.65 -19.67
N VAL A 127 9.07 -16.31 -20.28
CA VAL A 127 9.32 -17.55 -21.02
C VAL A 127 10.12 -17.32 -22.31
N THR A 128 10.13 -16.11 -22.87
CA THR A 128 10.94 -15.80 -24.06
C THR A 128 12.44 -16.00 -23.86
N CYS A 129 12.93 -15.83 -22.62
CA CYS A 129 14.32 -16.10 -22.24
C CYS A 129 14.50 -17.45 -21.54
N GLY A 130 13.46 -18.28 -21.49
CA GLY A 130 13.46 -19.59 -20.83
C GLY A 130 13.44 -19.53 -19.31
N ALA A 131 13.01 -18.43 -18.71
CA ALA A 131 12.89 -18.32 -17.27
C ALA A 131 11.72 -19.15 -16.74
N GLU A 132 11.91 -19.79 -15.58
CA GLU A 132 10.82 -20.42 -14.83
C GLU A 132 10.11 -19.33 -14.00
N PRO A 133 8.80 -19.13 -14.15
CA PRO A 133 8.03 -18.22 -13.30
C PRO A 133 8.03 -18.70 -11.84
N LEU A 134 8.37 -17.82 -10.90
CA LEU A 134 8.46 -18.14 -9.47
C LEU A 134 7.30 -17.56 -8.68
N PHE A 135 7.16 -16.23 -8.74
CA PHE A 135 6.12 -15.49 -8.03
C PHE A 135 5.73 -14.22 -8.77
N LEU A 136 4.55 -13.70 -8.44
CA LEU A 136 4.01 -12.43 -8.91
C LEU A 136 3.67 -11.51 -7.74
N LEU A 137 3.90 -10.21 -7.96
CA LEU A 137 3.30 -9.13 -7.19
C LEU A 137 2.42 -8.28 -8.10
N ASP A 138 1.25 -7.84 -7.62
CA ASP A 138 0.38 -6.95 -8.37
C ASP A 138 0.29 -5.52 -7.78
N TYR A 139 -0.17 -4.58 -8.59
CA TYR A 139 -0.50 -3.23 -8.15
C TYR A 139 -1.73 -2.71 -8.88
N ILE A 140 -2.78 -2.38 -8.14
CA ILE A 140 -4.05 -1.86 -8.64
C ILE A 140 -4.17 -0.39 -8.25
N ALA A 141 -4.23 0.49 -9.25
CA ALA A 141 -4.49 1.91 -9.07
C ALA A 141 -5.89 2.26 -9.58
N CYS A 142 -6.67 2.96 -8.76
CA CYS A 142 -8.05 3.33 -9.07
C CYS A 142 -8.38 4.74 -8.58
N GLY A 143 -9.43 5.37 -9.12
CA GLY A 143 -9.91 6.67 -8.63
C GLY A 143 -10.65 6.54 -7.30
N GLU A 144 -11.38 5.44 -7.14
CA GLU A 144 -12.07 5.03 -5.92
C GLU A 144 -11.94 3.51 -5.75
N VAL A 145 -11.68 3.04 -4.53
CA VAL A 145 -11.63 1.63 -4.19
C VAL A 145 -13.05 1.13 -3.99
N VAL A 146 -13.56 0.43 -5.01
CA VAL A 146 -14.77 -0.39 -4.90
C VAL A 146 -14.34 -1.82 -4.54
N PRO A 147 -14.56 -2.29 -3.28
CA PRO A 147 -13.95 -3.54 -2.81
C PRO A 147 -14.27 -4.76 -3.67
N ASP A 148 -15.51 -4.88 -4.14
CA ASP A 148 -15.94 -6.01 -4.96
C ASP A 148 -15.23 -6.02 -6.32
N LYS A 149 -15.05 -4.87 -6.97
CA LYS A 149 -14.33 -4.78 -8.25
C LYS A 149 -12.84 -5.06 -8.09
N VAL A 150 -12.21 -4.55 -7.03
CA VAL A 150 -10.82 -4.87 -6.72
C VAL A 150 -10.67 -6.37 -6.45
N ALA A 151 -11.63 -6.97 -5.75
CA ALA A 151 -11.66 -8.41 -5.51
C ALA A 151 -11.87 -9.23 -6.79
N GLU A 152 -12.68 -8.77 -7.75
CA GLU A 152 -12.82 -9.40 -9.06
C GLU A 152 -11.50 -9.38 -9.83
N ILE A 153 -10.82 -8.22 -9.90
CA ILE A 153 -9.52 -8.09 -10.57
C ILE A 153 -8.50 -9.03 -9.93
N GLY A 154 -8.37 -8.99 -8.59
CA GLY A 154 -7.43 -9.84 -7.87
C GLY A 154 -7.77 -11.34 -7.98
N ALA A 155 -9.07 -11.69 -8.09
CA ALA A 155 -9.49 -13.07 -8.36
C ALA A 155 -9.05 -13.51 -9.76
N GLY A 156 -9.15 -12.65 -10.77
CA GLY A 156 -8.62 -12.92 -12.11
C GLY A 156 -7.12 -13.13 -12.11
N ILE A 157 -6.37 -12.35 -11.32
CA ILE A 157 -4.91 -12.54 -11.16
C ILE A 157 -4.65 -13.91 -10.55
N ALA A 158 -5.35 -14.25 -9.47
CA ALA A 158 -5.21 -15.54 -8.81
C ALA A 158 -5.58 -16.72 -9.72
N ASP A 159 -6.64 -16.57 -10.52
CA ASP A 159 -7.07 -17.58 -11.49
C ASP A 159 -6.08 -17.70 -12.67
N GLY A 160 -5.31 -16.65 -12.95
CA GLY A 160 -4.19 -16.65 -13.90
C GLY A 160 -2.97 -17.46 -13.42
N CYS A 161 -2.69 -17.46 -12.11
CA CYS A 161 -1.48 -18.06 -11.54
C CYS A 161 -1.25 -19.54 -11.87
N PRO A 162 -2.27 -20.43 -11.85
CA PRO A 162 -2.10 -21.83 -12.25
C PRO A 162 -1.58 -22.01 -13.68
N TYR A 163 -1.95 -21.13 -14.62
CA TYR A 163 -1.49 -21.21 -16.01
C TYR A 163 0.01 -20.88 -16.15
N ALA A 164 0.51 -19.96 -15.31
CA ALA A 164 1.92 -19.57 -15.26
C ALA A 164 2.75 -20.44 -14.29
N ALA A 165 2.10 -21.29 -13.49
CA ALA A 165 2.69 -22.08 -12.42
C ALA A 165 3.42 -21.27 -11.31
N TRP A 166 3.24 -19.95 -11.19
CA TRP A 166 3.85 -19.15 -10.12
C TRP A 166 2.94 -18.94 -8.91
N ALA A 167 3.50 -18.43 -7.80
CA ALA A 167 2.72 -18.02 -6.64
C ALA A 167 2.37 -16.52 -6.67
N HIS A 168 1.12 -16.16 -6.33
CA HIS A 168 0.79 -14.77 -6.04
C HIS A 168 1.17 -14.47 -4.58
N VAL A 169 2.25 -13.71 -4.37
CA VAL A 169 2.85 -13.51 -3.04
C VAL A 169 2.44 -12.19 -2.37
N GLY A 170 1.80 -11.28 -3.09
CA GLY A 170 1.25 -10.05 -2.53
C GLY A 170 0.91 -9.03 -3.60
N GLY A 171 0.31 -7.92 -3.17
CA GLY A 171 -0.02 -6.82 -4.06
C GLY A 171 -0.27 -5.52 -3.30
N GLY A 172 -0.58 -4.46 -4.04
CA GLY A 172 -0.91 -3.16 -3.47
C GLY A 172 -2.11 -2.52 -4.17
N THR A 173 -3.02 -1.94 -3.39
CA THR A 173 -4.12 -1.13 -3.93
C THR A 173 -3.91 0.33 -3.56
N ALA A 174 -4.03 1.23 -4.53
CA ALA A 174 -3.90 2.66 -4.33
C ALA A 174 -5.10 3.41 -4.90
N GLU A 175 -5.57 4.37 -4.12
CA GLU A 175 -6.65 5.28 -4.47
C GLU A 175 -6.05 6.64 -4.86
N HIS A 176 -6.42 7.13 -6.04
CA HIS A 176 -5.89 8.35 -6.63
C HIS A 176 -7.03 9.33 -7.00
N PRO A 177 -7.79 9.81 -6.00
CA PRO A 177 -8.92 10.69 -6.22
C PRO A 177 -8.46 12.00 -6.88
N GLY A 178 -9.16 12.41 -7.94
CA GLY A 178 -8.85 13.61 -8.70
C GLY A 178 -7.73 13.45 -9.74
N VAL A 179 -7.00 12.32 -9.75
CA VAL A 179 -6.07 11.93 -10.83
C VAL A 179 -6.74 10.89 -11.73
N LEU A 180 -7.35 9.87 -11.14
CA LEU A 180 -8.12 8.85 -11.82
C LEU A 180 -9.62 9.10 -11.58
N ARG A 181 -10.43 8.77 -12.58
CA ARG A 181 -11.89 8.82 -12.43
C ARG A 181 -12.35 7.66 -11.53
N PRO A 182 -13.39 7.87 -10.71
CA PRO A 182 -14.07 6.77 -10.01
C PRO A 182 -14.58 5.72 -11.00
#